data_AF-A0A6G0JHT6-F1
#
_entry.id   AF-A0A6G0JHT6-F1
#
_cell.length_a   1.000
_cell.length_b   1.000
_cell.length_c   1.000
_cell.angle_alpha   90.00
_cell.angle_beta   90.00
_cell.angle_gamma   90.00
#
_symmetry.space_group_name_H-M   'P 1'
#
loop_
_entity.id
_entity.type
_entity.pdbx_description
1 polymer ?
#
loop_
_entity_poly.entity_id
_entity_poly.type
_entity_poly.pdbx_seq_one_letter_code
_entity_poly.pdbx_strand_id
1 'polypeptide(L)'
;MACMEVSVLMMLTYVTFVCHSGDEAGGVVQAADAKLRASWSSGDEAGGVVQAADAKLRTSCTSGNEAGGVVQAADAKLRASCTSGDEAGGVVQAADAKLRTSCTSGDEAGGVVQAAHGKLSTSCSSGDEAGGVVQAADAKLRASWSSGDEAGGVVQAADAKLRTSCT
;
A
#
# COMPACT_ATOMS: atom_id res chain seq x y z
N MET A 1 5.72 -11.71 20.12
CA MET A 1 4.64 -10.83 20.62
C MET A 1 4.06 -10.14 19.39
N ALA A 2 3.09 -10.78 18.73
CA ALA A 2 2.39 -10.19 17.59
C ALA A 2 1.62 -8.96 18.10
N CYS A 3 1.85 -7.79 17.50
CA CYS A 3 1.16 -6.58 17.95
C CYS A 3 -0.34 -6.71 17.69
N MET A 4 -1.12 -6.52 18.75
CA MET A 4 -2.57 -6.58 18.76
C MET A 4 -3.21 -5.44 17.96
N GLU A 5 -4.46 -5.67 17.52
CA GLU A 5 -5.36 -4.66 16.97
C GLU A 5 -5.33 -3.35 17.78
N VAL A 6 -5.13 -2.22 17.09
CA VAL A 6 -5.32 -0.90 17.68
C VAL A 6 -6.44 -0.20 16.92
N SER A 7 -7.67 -0.47 17.36
CA SER A 7 -8.86 0.21 16.88
C SER A 7 -8.91 1.63 17.45
N VAL A 8 -8.34 2.61 16.73
CA VAL A 8 -8.45 4.03 17.11
C VAL A 8 -9.78 4.61 16.63
N LEU A 9 -10.83 4.36 17.41
CA LEU A 9 -12.12 4.99 17.19
C LEU A 9 -12.11 6.36 17.90
N MET A 10 -12.19 7.45 17.13
CA MET A 10 -12.48 8.86 17.51
C MET A 10 -11.31 9.87 17.43
N MET A 11 -11.54 10.91 16.61
CA MET A 11 -11.13 12.33 16.72
C MET A 11 -9.70 12.68 17.17
N LEU A 12 -8.73 11.77 17.03
CA LEU A 12 -7.32 12.14 17.19
C LEU A 12 -6.83 12.81 15.91
N THR A 13 -6.53 14.10 16.01
CA THR A 13 -5.91 14.90 14.92
C THR A 13 -4.57 14.33 14.45
N TYR A 14 -3.92 13.49 15.27
CA TYR A 14 -2.66 12.81 14.93
C TYR A 14 -2.52 11.47 15.68
N VAL A 15 -2.29 10.38 14.94
CA VAL A 15 -2.07 9.04 15.48
C VAL A 15 -0.84 8.42 14.82
N THR A 16 0.07 7.89 15.63
CA THR A 16 1.23 7.11 15.17
C THR A 16 1.19 5.73 15.79
N PHE A 17 1.14 4.71 14.94
CA PHE A 17 1.24 3.31 15.31
C PHE A 17 2.56 2.75 14.76
N VAL A 18 3.33 2.09 15.62
CA VAL A 18 4.58 1.41 15.26
C VAL A 18 4.59 0.05 15.95
N CYS A 19 4.73 -1.01 15.17
CA CYS A 19 4.93 -2.37 15.66
C CYS A 19 6.26 -2.91 15.15
N HIS A 20 7.00 -3.56 16.04
CA HIS A 20 8.22 -4.28 15.71
C HIS A 20 8.24 -5.65 16.39
N SER A 21 8.56 -6.69 15.64
CA SER A 21 8.67 -8.08 16.11
C SER A 21 9.83 -8.80 15.43
N GLY A 22 10.29 -9.90 16.04
CA GLY A 22 11.27 -10.78 15.39
C GLY A 22 10.65 -11.79 14.42
N ASP A 23 9.32 -11.96 14.44
CA ASP A 23 8.60 -13.06 13.81
C ASP A 23 7.49 -12.49 12.91
N GLU A 24 6.33 -12.15 13.47
CA GLU A 24 5.22 -11.52 12.73
C GLU A 24 4.83 -10.14 13.29
N ALA A 25 4.80 -9.10 12.44
CA ALA A 25 4.37 -7.75 12.78
C ALA A 25 3.09 -7.38 12.04
N GLY A 26 1.99 -7.21 12.77
CA GLY A 26 0.73 -6.80 12.16
C GLY A 26 -0.19 -6.00 13.05
N GLY A 27 -1.33 -5.62 12.50
CA GLY A 27 -2.33 -4.84 13.21
C GLY A 27 -3.40 -4.25 12.32
N VAL A 28 -4.49 -3.86 12.96
CA VAL A 28 -5.60 -3.15 12.34
C VAL A 28 -5.61 -1.74 12.89
N VAL A 29 -5.70 -0.75 11.99
CA VAL A 29 -5.82 0.66 12.37
C VAL A 29 -6.96 1.30 11.59
N GLN A 30 -7.84 1.98 12.31
CA GLN A 30 -8.94 2.74 11.71
C GLN A 30 -8.81 4.20 12.14
N ALA A 31 -9.13 5.14 11.26
CA ALA A 31 -9.16 6.55 11.60
C ALA A 31 -10.12 7.35 10.72
N ALA A 32 -10.75 8.37 11.30
CA ALA A 32 -11.58 9.33 10.57
C ALA A 32 -11.18 10.75 11.01
N ASP A 33 -11.18 11.71 10.07
CA ASP A 33 -10.84 13.12 10.33
C ASP A 33 -9.47 13.30 11.02
N ALA A 34 -8.46 12.57 10.53
CA ALA A 34 -7.19 12.41 11.25
C ALA A 34 -5.96 12.42 10.33
N LYS A 35 -4.79 12.67 10.94
CA LYS A 35 -3.50 12.30 10.36
C LYS A 35 -3.03 11.00 10.99
N LEU A 36 -2.96 9.93 10.21
CA LEU A 36 -2.52 8.63 10.69
C LEU A 36 -1.18 8.22 10.06
N ARG A 37 -0.31 7.66 10.89
CA ARG A 37 0.90 6.94 10.47
C ARG A 37 0.87 5.55 11.09
N ALA A 38 0.97 4.52 10.26
CA ALA A 38 1.13 3.14 10.71
C ALA A 38 2.43 2.57 10.13
N SER A 39 3.20 1.89 10.97
CA SER A 39 4.43 1.19 10.57
C SER A 39 4.47 -0.19 11.19
N TRP A 40 4.72 -1.21 10.37
CA TRP A 40 4.95 -2.59 10.80
C TRP A 40 6.34 -3.03 10.33
N SER A 41 7.11 -3.63 11.23
CA SER A 41 8.44 -4.13 10.93
C SER A 41 8.68 -5.50 11.55
N SER A 42 9.04 -6.50 10.74
CA SER A 42 9.35 -7.84 11.23
C SER A 42 10.61 -8.45 10.61
N GLY A 43 11.07 -9.55 11.22
CA GLY A 43 12.09 -10.43 10.63
C GLY A 43 11.50 -11.38 9.60
N ASP A 44 10.29 -11.90 9.84
CA ASP A 44 9.64 -12.88 8.97
C ASP A 44 8.54 -12.22 8.13
N GLU A 45 7.38 -11.92 8.73
CA GLU A 45 6.22 -11.34 8.04
C GLU A 45 5.80 -9.99 8.63
N ALA A 46 5.54 -9.00 7.77
CA ALA A 46 5.03 -7.70 8.20
C ALA A 46 3.83 -7.25 7.38
N GLY A 47 2.69 -7.08 8.05
CA GLY A 47 1.53 -6.51 7.38
C GLY A 47 0.34 -6.15 8.23
N GLY A 48 -0.46 -5.21 7.73
CA GLY A 48 -1.60 -4.72 8.48
C GLY A 48 -2.71 -4.15 7.62
N VAL A 49 -3.84 -3.96 8.28
CA VAL A 49 -5.06 -3.42 7.68
C VAL A 49 -5.23 -1.98 8.16
N VAL A 50 -5.35 -1.05 7.23
CA VAL A 50 -5.63 0.35 7.56
C VAL A 50 -6.84 0.85 6.80
N GLN A 51 -7.81 1.41 7.53
CA GLN A 51 -8.99 2.04 6.94
C GLN A 51 -9.03 3.50 7.38
N ALA A 52 -9.23 4.42 6.43
CA ALA A 52 -9.34 5.82 6.76
C ALA A 52 -10.35 6.59 5.89
N ALA A 53 -11.04 7.54 6.51
CA ALA A 53 -11.95 8.48 5.84
C ALA A 53 -11.61 9.92 6.22
N ASP A 54 -11.72 10.87 5.28
CA ASP A 54 -11.41 12.30 5.52
C ASP A 54 -10.02 12.51 6.16
N ALA A 55 -9.04 11.73 5.73
CA ALA A 55 -7.78 11.56 6.47
C ALA A 55 -6.53 11.72 5.60
N LYS A 56 -5.41 11.99 6.27
CA LYS A 56 -4.06 11.89 5.70
C LYS A 56 -3.39 10.67 6.31
N LEU A 57 -3.18 9.66 5.49
CA LEU A 57 -2.67 8.37 5.93
C LEU A 57 -1.33 8.05 5.28
N ARG A 58 -0.39 7.58 6.09
CA ARG A 58 0.87 7.00 5.64
C ARG A 58 1.08 5.64 6.30
N THR A 59 1.17 4.59 5.50
CA THR A 59 1.46 3.22 5.95
C THR A 59 2.82 2.78 5.43
N SER A 60 3.52 1.96 6.22
CA SER A 60 4.79 1.36 5.84
C SER A 60 4.89 -0.04 6.44
N CYS A 61 5.10 -1.06 5.62
CA CYS A 61 5.37 -2.43 6.04
C CYS A 61 6.79 -2.80 5.62
N THR A 62 7.57 -3.38 6.52
CA THR A 62 8.94 -3.80 6.25
C THR A 62 9.20 -5.17 6.83
N SER A 63 9.65 -6.12 6.01
CA SER A 63 9.97 -7.47 6.48
C SER A 63 11.26 -8.03 5.89
N GLY A 64 11.74 -9.14 6.47
CA GLY A 64 12.81 -9.94 5.89
C GLY A 64 12.28 -10.89 4.82
N ASN A 65 11.19 -11.61 5.08
CA ASN A 65 10.60 -12.57 4.15
C ASN A 65 9.45 -11.93 3.35
N GLU A 66 8.31 -11.65 4.00
CA GLU A 66 7.11 -11.13 3.33
C GLU A 66 6.61 -9.81 3.91
N ALA A 67 6.36 -8.81 3.05
CA ALA A 67 5.80 -7.53 3.47
C ALA A 67 4.54 -7.17 2.68
N GLY A 68 3.43 -6.98 3.38
CA GLY A 68 2.22 -6.51 2.73
C GLY A 68 1.14 -5.91 3.58
N GLY A 69 -0.01 -5.59 2.98
CA GLY A 69 -1.09 -5.00 3.74
C GLY A 69 -2.28 -4.58 2.91
N VAL A 70 -3.37 -4.33 3.61
CA VAL A 70 -4.63 -3.86 3.02
C VAL A 70 -4.87 -2.43 3.47
N VAL A 71 -5.04 -1.53 2.52
CA VAL A 71 -5.30 -0.13 2.84
C VAL A 71 -6.51 0.40 2.07
N GLN A 72 -7.48 0.92 2.81
CA GLN A 72 -8.71 1.48 2.25
C GLN A 72 -8.81 2.95 2.66
N ALA A 73 -9.09 3.81 1.68
CA ALA A 73 -9.11 5.26 1.89
C ALA A 73 -10.27 5.93 1.13
N ALA A 74 -11.11 6.70 1.82
CA ALA A 74 -12.17 7.52 1.21
C ALA A 74 -11.96 9.00 1.53
N ASP A 75 -12.13 9.89 0.56
CA ASP A 75 -11.86 11.33 0.68
C ASP A 75 -10.53 11.62 1.40
N ALA A 76 -9.46 10.98 0.94
CA ALA A 76 -8.23 10.89 1.71
C ALA A 76 -6.97 11.05 0.86
N LYS A 77 -5.87 11.36 1.54
CA LYS A 77 -4.52 11.31 0.95
C LYS A 77 -3.79 10.11 1.54
N LEU A 78 -3.54 9.11 0.69
CA LEU A 78 -2.85 7.88 1.06
C LEU A 78 -1.43 7.83 0.50
N ARG A 79 -0.48 7.45 1.36
CA ARG A 79 0.81 6.90 0.95
C ARG A 79 1.02 5.53 1.59
N ALA A 80 1.13 4.49 0.78
CA ALA A 80 1.48 3.15 1.24
C ALA A 80 2.82 2.72 0.66
N SER A 81 3.62 2.03 1.47
CA SER A 81 4.90 1.46 1.05
C SER A 81 5.09 0.08 1.68
N CYS A 82 5.43 -0.92 0.87
CA CYS A 82 5.80 -2.25 1.34
C CYS A 82 7.24 -2.53 0.88
N THR A 83 8.06 -3.08 1.77
CA THR A 83 9.45 -3.44 1.48
C THR A 83 9.78 -4.78 2.09
N SER A 84 10.28 -5.73 1.30
CA SER A 84 10.69 -7.04 1.79
C SER A 84 12.01 -7.50 1.21
N GLY A 85 12.61 -8.54 1.81
CA GLY A 85 13.70 -9.29 1.21
C GLY A 85 13.20 -10.19 0.09
N ASP A 86 12.14 -10.97 0.33
CA ASP A 86 11.69 -11.96 -0.65
C ASP A 86 10.46 -11.44 -1.42
N GLU A 87 9.31 -11.30 -0.76
CA GLU A 87 8.07 -10.87 -1.42
C GLU A 87 7.48 -9.58 -0.84
N ALA A 88 7.12 -8.63 -1.69
CA ALA A 88 6.47 -7.38 -1.27
C ALA A 88 5.21 -7.09 -2.08
N GLY A 89 4.07 -6.96 -1.39
CA GLY A 89 2.85 -6.55 -2.06
C GLY A 89 1.71 -6.07 -1.19
N GLY A 90 0.59 -5.71 -1.79
CA GLY A 90 -0.54 -5.23 -1.01
C GLY A 90 -1.76 -4.85 -1.82
N VAL A 91 -2.87 -4.72 -1.11
CA VAL A 91 -4.16 -4.31 -1.67
C VAL A 91 -4.44 -2.91 -1.22
N VAL A 92 -4.64 -2.00 -2.17
CA VAL A 92 -4.94 -0.61 -1.87
C VAL A 92 -6.14 -0.13 -2.65
N GLN A 93 -7.16 0.33 -1.94
CA GLN A 93 -8.42 0.79 -2.50
C GLN A 93 -8.65 2.24 -2.09
N ALA A 94 -9.02 3.08 -3.05
CA ALA A 94 -9.27 4.49 -2.77
C ALA A 94 -10.44 5.06 -3.59
N ALA A 95 -11.31 5.82 -2.93
CA ALA A 95 -12.39 6.57 -3.56
C ALA A 95 -12.25 8.07 -3.23
N ASP A 96 -12.43 8.94 -4.23
CA ASP A 96 -12.33 10.40 -4.08
C ASP A 96 -11.01 10.86 -3.46
N ALA A 97 -9.93 10.16 -3.78
CA ALA A 97 -8.68 10.20 -3.03
C ALA A 97 -7.43 10.41 -3.89
N LYS A 98 -6.35 10.82 -3.23
CA LYS A 98 -5.00 10.87 -3.82
C LYS A 98 -4.17 9.75 -3.22
N LEU A 99 -3.84 8.78 -4.06
CA LEU A 99 -3.19 7.55 -3.69
C LEU A 99 -1.78 7.47 -4.30
N ARG A 100 -0.79 7.16 -3.46
CA ARG A 100 0.53 6.72 -3.91
C ARG A 100 0.96 5.44 -3.21
N THR A 101 1.26 4.42 -3.98
CA THR A 101 1.73 3.11 -3.50
C THR A 101 3.13 2.83 -4.03
N SER A 102 3.92 2.10 -3.26
CA SER A 102 5.22 1.58 -3.70
C SER A 102 5.51 0.23 -3.07
N CYS A 103 5.80 -0.78 -3.87
CA CYS A 103 6.26 -2.09 -3.40
C CYS A 103 7.72 -2.29 -3.85
N THR A 104 8.55 -2.83 -2.96
CA THR A 104 9.94 -3.14 -3.27
C THR A 104 10.34 -4.47 -2.64
N SER A 105 10.88 -5.39 -3.42
CA SER A 105 11.37 -6.69 -2.93
C SER A 105 12.73 -7.04 -3.54
N GLY A 106 13.39 -8.08 -3.01
CA GLY A 106 14.48 -8.77 -3.68
C GLY A 106 13.96 -9.68 -4.78
N ASP A 107 12.94 -10.49 -4.51
CA ASP A 107 12.47 -11.50 -5.47
C ASP A 107 11.21 -11.00 -6.20
N GLU A 108 10.06 -10.96 -5.53
CA GLU A 108 8.76 -10.64 -6.17
C GLU A 108 8.08 -9.39 -5.61
N ALA A 109 7.77 -8.41 -6.48
CA ALA A 109 7.08 -7.19 -6.08
C ALA A 109 5.75 -7.03 -6.80
N GLY A 110 4.66 -7.15 -6.05
CA GLY A 110 3.29 -7.23 -6.57
C GLY A 110 2.30 -6.29 -5.89
N GLY A 111 1.10 -6.12 -6.45
CA GLY A 111 0.02 -5.48 -5.70
C GLY A 111 -1.23 -5.19 -6.50
N VAL A 112 -2.35 -5.07 -5.79
CA VAL A 112 -3.64 -4.69 -6.36
C VAL A 112 -3.96 -3.28 -5.94
N VAL A 113 -4.19 -2.40 -6.91
CA VAL A 113 -4.50 -1.00 -6.63
C VAL A 113 -5.75 -0.56 -7.38
N GLN A 114 -6.77 -0.14 -6.63
CA GLN A 114 -8.05 0.31 -7.15
C GLN A 114 -8.28 1.77 -6.78
N ALA A 115 -8.64 2.60 -7.76
CA ALA A 115 -8.97 4.00 -7.54
C ALA A 115 -10.21 4.44 -8.33
N ALA A 116 -11.13 5.13 -7.65
CA ALA A 116 -12.27 5.82 -8.25
C ALA A 116 -12.20 7.33 -7.98
N HIS A 117 -12.58 8.15 -8.97
CA HIS A 117 -12.72 9.61 -8.84
C HIS A 117 -11.50 10.31 -8.20
N GLY A 118 -10.29 10.02 -8.68
CA GLY A 118 -9.09 10.39 -7.94
C GLY A 118 -7.79 10.48 -8.73
N LYS A 119 -6.68 10.49 -7.98
CA LYS A 119 -5.34 10.35 -8.57
C LYS A 119 -4.65 9.16 -7.94
N LEU A 120 -4.13 8.28 -8.78
CA LEU A 120 -3.40 7.09 -8.39
C LEU A 120 -2.00 7.09 -9.03
N SER A 121 -0.99 6.84 -8.20
CA SER A 121 0.38 6.56 -8.63
C SER A 121 0.88 5.31 -7.93
N THR A 122 1.12 4.24 -8.68
CA THR A 122 1.72 2.99 -8.17
C THR A 122 3.08 2.73 -8.80
N SER A 123 3.97 2.11 -8.05
CA SER A 123 5.26 1.61 -8.53
C SER A 123 5.62 0.30 -7.84
N CYS A 124 5.94 -0.75 -8.57
CA CYS A 124 6.58 -1.94 -8.00
C CYS A 124 7.99 -2.08 -8.56
N SER A 125 8.92 -2.51 -7.74
CA SER A 125 10.30 -2.79 -8.13
C SER A 125 10.77 -4.07 -7.46
N SER A 126 11.37 -4.99 -8.20
CA SER A 126 11.99 -6.19 -7.64
C SER A 126 13.36 -6.47 -8.28
N GLY A 127 14.08 -7.46 -7.75
CA GLY A 127 15.23 -8.06 -8.42
C GLY A 127 14.80 -9.01 -9.53
N ASP A 128 13.75 -9.81 -9.32
CA ASP A 128 13.36 -10.86 -10.26
C ASP A 128 12.06 -10.50 -11.01
N GLU A 129 10.89 -10.57 -10.35
CA GLU A 129 9.59 -10.29 -10.99
C GLU A 129 8.82 -9.13 -10.37
N ALA A 130 8.43 -8.15 -11.20
CA ALA A 130 7.63 -7.00 -10.75
C ALA A 130 6.33 -6.87 -11.54
N GLY A 131 5.22 -6.84 -10.80
CA GLY A 131 3.91 -6.77 -11.42
C GLY A 131 2.79 -6.23 -10.54
N GLY A 132 1.58 -6.30 -11.04
CA GLY A 132 0.41 -5.90 -10.27
C GLY A 132 -0.82 -5.62 -11.11
N VAL A 133 -1.96 -5.50 -10.43
CA VAL A 133 -3.25 -5.20 -11.03
C VAL A 133 -3.64 -3.78 -10.65
N VAL A 134 -3.99 -2.96 -11.63
CA VAL A 134 -4.40 -1.58 -11.39
C VAL A 134 -5.73 -1.31 -12.06
N GLN A 135 -6.71 -0.89 -11.27
CA GLN A 135 -8.04 -0.52 -11.74
C GLN A 135 -8.30 0.95 -11.44
N ALA A 136 -8.69 1.71 -12.46
CA ALA A 136 -8.98 3.13 -12.33
C ALA A 136 -10.31 3.48 -13.03
N ALA A 137 -11.21 4.13 -12.31
CA ALA A 137 -12.45 4.69 -12.85
C ALA A 137 -12.48 6.21 -12.62
N ASP A 138 -12.73 7.01 -13.65
CA ASP A 138 -12.86 8.46 -13.56
C ASP A 138 -11.65 9.13 -12.86
N ALA A 139 -10.45 8.60 -13.12
CA ALA A 139 -9.24 8.90 -12.35
C ALA A 139 -8.02 9.19 -13.22
N LYS A 140 -6.98 9.77 -12.62
CA LYS A 140 -5.66 9.89 -13.25
C LYS A 140 -4.74 8.82 -12.69
N LEU A 141 -4.29 7.90 -13.53
CA LEU A 141 -3.48 6.75 -13.18
C LEU A 141 -2.06 6.88 -13.74
N ARG A 142 -1.07 6.67 -12.87
CA ARG A 142 0.32 6.35 -13.20
C ARG A 142 0.70 5.01 -12.59
N ALA A 143 1.16 4.08 -13.40
CA ALA A 143 1.72 2.81 -12.93
C ALA A 143 3.13 2.64 -13.50
N SER A 144 4.04 2.08 -12.69
CA SER A 144 5.36 1.67 -13.15
C SER A 144 5.72 0.32 -12.55
N TRP A 145 6.29 -0.57 -13.35
CA TRP A 145 6.87 -1.83 -12.86
C TRP A 145 8.31 -1.89 -13.33
N SER A 146 9.21 -2.36 -12.47
CA SER A 146 10.59 -2.58 -12.87
C SER A 146 11.19 -3.80 -12.20
N SER A 147 11.89 -4.62 -12.95
CA SER A 147 12.57 -5.79 -12.42
C SER A 147 13.84 -6.12 -13.21
N GLY A 148 14.64 -7.06 -12.70
CA GLY A 148 15.81 -7.59 -13.40
C GLY A 148 15.42 -8.59 -14.49
N ASP A 149 14.36 -9.39 -14.26
CA ASP A 149 13.94 -10.46 -15.15
C ASP A 149 12.59 -10.15 -15.84
N GLU A 150 11.44 -10.29 -15.15
CA GLU A 150 10.11 -10.07 -15.74
C GLU A 150 9.30 -8.93 -15.10
N ALA A 151 9.05 -7.88 -15.89
CA ALA A 151 8.20 -6.75 -15.49
C ALA A 151 6.88 -6.73 -16.27
N GLY A 152 5.75 -6.86 -15.57
CA GLY A 152 4.43 -6.87 -16.22
C GLY A 152 3.25 -6.78 -15.28
N GLY A 153 2.20 -6.07 -15.70
CA GLY A 153 0.98 -5.98 -14.91
C GLY A 153 -0.24 -5.59 -15.73
N VAL A 154 -1.40 -5.75 -15.10
CA VAL A 154 -2.71 -5.55 -15.73
C VAL A 154 -3.22 -4.16 -15.37
N VAL A 155 -3.59 -3.36 -16.37
CA VAL A 155 -4.27 -2.09 -16.14
C VAL A 155 -5.64 -2.08 -16.77
N GLN A 156 -6.66 -1.77 -15.97
CA GLN A 156 -8.03 -1.53 -16.39
C GLN A 156 -8.40 -0.09 -16.08
N ALA A 157 -8.85 0.64 -17.10
CA ALA A 157 -9.17 2.07 -17.01
C ALA A 157 -10.53 2.35 -17.65
N ALA A 158 -11.45 2.95 -16.89
CA ALA A 158 -12.74 3.45 -17.37
C ALA A 158 -12.79 4.96 -17.17
N ASP A 159 -13.01 5.73 -18.23
CA ASP A 159 -12.99 7.21 -18.20
C ASP A 159 -11.76 7.82 -17.48
N ALA A 160 -10.60 7.19 -17.62
CA ALA A 160 -9.41 7.53 -16.86
C ALA A 160 -8.23 7.90 -17.77
N LYS A 161 -7.37 8.82 -17.30
CA LYS A 161 -6.10 9.14 -17.97
C LYS A 161 -5.01 8.21 -17.46
N LEU A 162 -4.47 7.38 -18.36
CA LEU A 162 -3.47 6.37 -18.05
C LEU A 162 -2.07 6.75 -18.51
N ARG A 163 -1.06 6.47 -17.67
CA ARG A 163 0.33 6.36 -18.08
C ARG A 163 1.00 5.17 -17.38
N THR A 164 1.46 4.20 -18.15
CA THR A 164 2.20 3.03 -17.67
C THR A 164 3.65 3.08 -18.14
N SER A 165 4.54 2.44 -17.39
CA SER A 165 5.92 2.14 -17.80
C SER A 165 6.34 0.80 -17.22
N CYS A 166 7.03 -0.01 -18.01
CA CYS A 166 7.67 -1.25 -17.57
C CYS A 166 9.12 -1.19 -18.02
N THR A 167 10.05 -1.57 -17.15
CA THR A 167 11.50 -1.59 -17.43
C THR A 167 12.17 -2.74 -16.75
#